data_AF-A0A529T6H5-F1
#
_entry.id   AF-A0A529T6H5-F1
#
_cell.length_a   1.000
_cell.length_b   1.000
_cell.length_c   1.000
_cell.angle_alpha   90.00
_cell.angle_beta   90.00
_cell.angle_gamma   90.00
#
_symmetry.space_group_name_H-M   'P 1'
#
loop_
_entity.id
_entity.type
_entity.pdbx_description
1 polymer ?
#
loop_
_entity_poly.entity_id
_entity_poly.type
_entity_poly.pdbx_seq_one_letter_code
_entity_poly.pdbx_strand_id
1 'polypeptide(L)'
;MAARKRTANRYYSGPHSDHFDGALFFNPGGKPPGRFSDLLRWQFSGKRARWPAAVPSPHPQAKPVRRVDGGALRLTMVGHASLLIQTAGLNILTDPVWSERASPFAFAGPRRVNAPGIAFADLPPIDLVLVSHNHYDHLDLATLKRLKEAHNARIITPLGNDAIIHRAVPGMRLSVHDWGDRIDAGAAAIHVEPAHHWS
;
A
#
# COMPACT_ATOMS: atom_id res chain seq x y z
N MET A 1 12.73 1.01 38.41
CA MET A 1 11.90 0.86 37.20
C MET A 1 12.76 0.21 36.12
N ALA A 2 12.47 -1.03 35.74
CA ALA A 2 13.27 -1.71 34.72
C ALA A 2 12.93 -1.14 33.33
N ALA A 3 13.88 -0.47 32.70
CA ALA A 3 13.81 -0.12 31.29
C ALA A 3 13.64 -1.42 30.50
N ARG A 4 12.46 -1.62 29.91
CA ARG A 4 12.18 -2.76 29.04
C ARG A 4 13.18 -2.68 27.89
N LYS A 5 14.10 -3.65 27.77
CA LYS A 5 15.03 -3.77 26.64
C LYS A 5 14.19 -3.66 25.37
N ARG A 6 14.31 -2.55 24.64
CA ARG A 6 13.62 -2.37 23.36
C ARG A 6 14.23 -3.35 22.39
N THR A 7 13.47 -4.36 22.02
CA THR A 7 13.85 -5.34 21.00
C THR A 7 14.11 -4.59 19.70
N ALA A 8 15.19 -4.92 19.00
CA ALA A 8 15.51 -4.35 17.70
C ALA A 8 14.31 -4.52 16.73
N ASN A 9 14.10 -3.53 15.86
CA ASN A 9 13.03 -3.59 14.87
C ASN A 9 13.26 -4.78 13.92
N ARG A 10 12.24 -5.62 13.76
CA ARG A 10 12.32 -6.82 12.91
C ARG A 10 12.36 -6.50 11.41
N TYR A 11 11.84 -5.34 11.03
CA TYR A 11 11.59 -4.96 9.65
C TYR A 11 12.64 -4.00 9.10
N TYR A 12 13.29 -3.19 9.95
CA TYR A 12 14.24 -2.17 9.51
C TYR A 12 15.40 -2.02 10.50
N SER A 13 16.63 -1.88 9.99
CA SER A 13 17.78 -1.48 10.79
C SER A 13 18.47 -0.30 10.13
N GLY A 14 18.48 0.85 10.78
CA GLY A 14 19.09 2.07 10.28
C GLY A 14 19.47 3.03 11.40
N PRO A 15 20.07 4.19 11.06
CA PRO A 15 20.47 5.20 12.03
C PRO A 15 19.24 5.85 12.68
N HIS A 16 19.43 6.44 13.86
CA HIS A 16 18.42 7.32 14.44
C HIS A 16 18.13 8.50 13.50
N SER A 17 16.87 8.88 13.39
CA SER A 17 16.40 10.04 12.61
C SER A 17 15.40 10.87 13.42
N ASP A 18 14.85 11.91 12.81
CA ASP A 18 13.77 12.72 13.38
C ASP A 18 12.41 11.99 13.48
N HIS A 19 12.32 10.76 12.96
CA HIS A 19 11.12 9.93 12.98
C HIS A 19 11.41 8.41 13.20
N PHE A 20 12.65 8.04 13.54
CA PHE A 20 13.05 6.67 13.92
C PHE A 20 14.03 6.68 15.11
N ASP A 21 13.71 5.97 16.19
CA ASP A 21 14.47 6.00 17.44
C ASP A 21 15.46 4.83 17.62
N GLY A 22 15.84 4.17 16.52
CA GLY A 22 16.68 2.97 16.53
C GLY A 22 15.91 1.67 16.79
N ALA A 23 14.65 1.75 17.23
CA ALA A 23 13.79 0.57 17.44
C ALA A 23 12.38 0.73 16.85
N LEU A 24 11.82 1.93 16.81
CA LEU A 24 10.47 2.18 16.30
C LEU A 24 10.44 3.47 15.48
N PHE A 25 9.62 3.43 14.43
CA PHE A 25 9.17 4.64 13.75
C PHE A 25 8.12 5.35 14.61
N PHE A 26 8.11 6.68 14.58
CA PHE A 26 7.17 7.51 15.33
C PHE A 26 6.72 8.71 14.49
N ASN A 27 5.52 9.23 14.75
CA ASN A 27 4.98 10.41 14.05
C ASN A 27 5.47 11.70 14.74
N PRO A 28 6.34 12.52 14.11
CA PRO A 28 6.78 13.79 14.70
C PRO A 28 5.58 14.74 14.87
N GLY A 29 5.38 15.27 16.08
CA GLY A 29 4.21 16.10 16.40
C GLY A 29 2.87 15.35 16.38
N GLY A 30 2.88 14.04 16.13
CA GLY A 30 1.71 13.17 16.12
C GLY A 30 1.37 12.63 17.51
N LYS A 31 0.25 11.91 17.59
CA LYS A 31 -0.08 11.13 18.79
C LYS A 31 0.67 9.80 18.74
N PRO A 32 1.28 9.34 19.84
CA PRO A 32 1.84 8.00 19.91
C PRO A 32 0.75 6.96 19.61
N PRO A 33 1.10 5.80 19.05
CA PRO A 33 0.12 4.74 18.80
C PRO A 33 -0.65 4.43 20.08
N GLY A 34 -1.98 4.32 19.95
CA GLY A 34 -2.86 4.01 21.07
C GLY A 34 -2.45 2.72 21.77
N ARG A 35 -2.84 2.56 23.03
CA ARG A 35 -2.56 1.31 23.76
C ARG A 35 -3.32 0.16 23.12
N PHE A 36 -2.85 -1.07 23.32
CA PHE A 36 -3.59 -2.27 22.91
C PHE A 36 -5.03 -2.29 23.47
N SER A 37 -5.24 -1.72 24.67
CA SER A 37 -6.57 -1.50 25.25
C SER A 37 -7.47 -0.61 24.41
N ASP A 38 -6.91 0.36 23.69
CA ASP A 38 -7.66 1.31 22.86
C ASP A 38 -8.11 0.65 21.55
N LEU A 39 -7.28 -0.24 20.98
CA LEU A 39 -7.66 -1.13 19.88
C LEU A 39 -8.81 -2.06 20.26
N LEU A 40 -8.69 -2.75 21.41
CA LEU A 40 -9.77 -3.62 21.91
C LEU A 40 -11.04 -2.80 22.16
N ARG A 41 -10.92 -1.65 22.82
CA ARG A 41 -12.06 -0.76 23.07
C ARG A 41 -12.74 -0.38 21.76
N TRP A 42 -12.00 0.11 20.77
CA TRP A 42 -12.56 0.42 19.44
C TRP A 42 -13.23 -0.78 18.78
N GLN A 43 -12.63 -1.97 18.86
CA GLN A 43 -13.18 -3.20 18.30
C GLN A 43 -14.53 -3.59 18.93
N PHE A 44 -14.71 -3.34 20.23
CA PHE A 44 -15.91 -3.75 20.99
C PHE A 44 -16.90 -2.61 21.28
N SER A 45 -16.51 -1.33 21.18
CA SER A 45 -17.32 -0.17 21.58
C SER A 45 -18.05 0.51 20.42
N GLY A 46 -17.73 0.17 19.17
CA GLY A 46 -18.38 0.78 18.01
C GLY A 46 -19.78 0.19 17.76
N LYS A 47 -20.79 1.05 17.59
CA LYS A 47 -21.99 0.70 16.80
C LYS A 47 -21.54 0.45 15.37
N ARG A 48 -21.05 -0.76 15.07
CA ARG A 48 -20.60 -1.12 13.74
C ARG A 48 -21.79 -1.03 12.79
N ALA A 49 -21.69 -0.14 11.81
CA ALA A 49 -22.62 -0.14 10.70
C ALA A 49 -22.64 -1.55 10.09
N ARG A 50 -23.83 -2.05 9.74
CA ARG A 50 -23.95 -3.36 9.09
C ARG A 50 -23.23 -3.27 7.74
N TRP A 51 -22.12 -4.00 7.64
CA TRP A 51 -21.38 -4.08 6.38
C TRP A 51 -22.26 -4.77 5.34
N PRO A 52 -22.53 -4.16 4.17
CA PRO A 52 -23.36 -4.77 3.15
C PRO A 52 -22.69 -6.03 2.61
N ALA A 53 -23.49 -6.99 2.11
CA ALA A 53 -22.95 -8.18 1.46
C ALA A 53 -22.39 -7.84 0.06
N ALA A 54 -23.00 -6.88 -0.63
CA ALA A 54 -22.57 -6.39 -1.93
C ALA A 54 -23.02 -4.94 -2.15
N VAL A 55 -22.22 -4.19 -2.89
CA VAL A 55 -22.49 -2.84 -3.39
C VAL A 55 -21.96 -2.80 -4.83
N PRO A 56 -22.67 -3.38 -5.81
CA PRO A 56 -22.20 -3.40 -7.19
C PRO A 56 -22.05 -1.97 -7.73
N SER A 57 -20.97 -1.73 -8.46
CA SER A 57 -20.77 -0.47 -9.18
C SER A 57 -21.86 -0.32 -10.26
N PRO A 58 -22.48 0.87 -10.41
CA PRO A 58 -23.38 1.13 -11.55
C PRO A 58 -22.60 1.24 -12.87
N HIS A 59 -21.27 1.33 -12.80
CA HIS A 59 -20.38 1.39 -13.96
C HIS A 59 -19.73 0.03 -14.23
N PRO A 60 -19.58 -0.37 -15.50
CA PRO A 60 -18.80 -1.55 -15.85
C PRO A 60 -17.34 -1.39 -15.44
N GLN A 61 -16.63 -2.52 -15.33
CA GLN A 61 -15.17 -2.48 -15.14
C GLN A 61 -14.54 -1.75 -16.33
N ALA A 62 -13.68 -0.78 -16.02
CA ALA A 62 -12.94 -0.02 -16.99
C ALA A 62 -11.94 -0.91 -17.72
N LYS A 63 -11.75 -0.60 -19.01
CA LYS A 63 -10.67 -1.13 -19.86
C LYS A 63 -9.76 0.04 -20.22
N PRO A 64 -8.73 0.32 -19.42
CA PRO A 64 -7.85 1.46 -19.65
C PRO A 64 -7.16 1.37 -21.00
N VAL A 65 -6.87 2.52 -21.59
CA VAL A 65 -5.98 2.57 -22.76
C VAL A 65 -4.59 2.11 -22.35
N ARG A 66 -3.81 1.59 -23.31
CA ARG A 66 -2.50 1.01 -23.01
C ARG A 66 -1.52 2.02 -22.39
N ARG A 67 -1.54 3.28 -22.85
CA ARG A 67 -0.66 4.37 -22.43
C ARG A 67 -1.35 5.73 -22.59
N VAL A 68 -0.90 6.71 -21.82
CA VAL A 68 -1.25 8.13 -21.94
C VAL A 68 0.06 8.92 -21.94
N ASP A 69 0.33 9.64 -23.02
CA ASP A 69 1.60 10.33 -23.26
C ASP A 69 1.50 11.86 -23.05
N GLY A 70 2.66 12.52 -23.04
CA GLY A 70 2.74 13.98 -22.89
C GLY A 70 2.21 14.48 -21.54
N GLY A 71 1.58 15.65 -21.55
CA GLY A 71 1.03 16.28 -20.33
C GLY A 71 -0.38 15.81 -19.94
N ALA A 72 -0.96 14.83 -20.63
CA ALA A 72 -2.29 14.32 -20.31
C ALA A 72 -2.27 13.43 -19.06
N LEU A 73 -3.30 13.55 -18.23
CA LEU A 73 -3.47 12.74 -17.02
C LEU A 73 -4.79 11.99 -17.10
N ARG A 74 -4.75 10.68 -16.87
CA ARG A 74 -5.93 9.84 -16.70
C ARG A 74 -5.85 9.08 -15.37
N LEU A 75 -6.93 9.14 -14.61
CA LEU A 75 -7.10 8.42 -13.35
C LEU A 75 -8.23 7.41 -13.51
N THR A 76 -8.00 6.17 -13.07
CA THR A 76 -9.04 5.14 -13.01
C THR A 76 -9.08 4.55 -11.61
N MET A 77 -10.24 4.66 -10.95
CA MET A 77 -10.46 4.07 -9.63
C MET A 77 -10.62 2.54 -9.74
N VAL A 78 -9.71 1.79 -9.11
CA VAL A 78 -9.86 0.34 -8.96
C VAL A 78 -10.67 0.03 -7.70
N GLY A 79 -10.48 0.81 -6.64
CA GLY A 79 -11.26 0.73 -5.40
C GLY A 79 -10.39 0.87 -4.17
N HIS A 80 -10.98 1.33 -3.06
CA HIS A 80 -10.25 1.71 -1.85
C HIS A 80 -9.16 2.75 -2.18
N ALA A 81 -7.89 2.49 -1.85
CA ALA A 81 -6.74 3.33 -2.18
C ALA A 81 -6.09 2.97 -3.53
N SER A 82 -6.63 1.99 -4.26
CA SER A 82 -6.09 1.54 -5.54
C SER A 82 -6.51 2.43 -6.70
N LEU A 83 -5.57 3.18 -7.25
CA LEU A 83 -5.72 3.99 -8.46
C LEU A 83 -4.77 3.51 -9.54
N LEU A 84 -5.24 3.47 -10.78
CA LEU A 84 -4.37 3.51 -11.95
C LEU A 84 -4.21 4.96 -12.41
N ILE A 85 -2.98 5.44 -12.40
CA ILE A 85 -2.57 6.77 -12.84
C ILE A 85 -1.79 6.62 -14.13
N GLN A 86 -2.26 7.25 -15.21
CA GLN A 86 -1.60 7.24 -16.51
C GLN A 86 -1.23 8.66 -16.92
N THR A 87 0.06 8.92 -17.12
CA THR A 87 0.59 10.24 -17.50
C THR A 87 2.04 10.11 -17.98
N ALA A 88 2.52 11.01 -18.83
CA ALA A 88 3.91 11.06 -19.28
C ALA A 88 4.47 9.70 -19.77
N GLY A 89 3.61 8.88 -20.40
CA GLY A 89 3.95 7.53 -20.86
C GLY A 89 4.00 6.46 -19.76
N LEU A 90 3.80 6.82 -18.49
CA LEU A 90 3.82 5.93 -17.33
C LEU A 90 2.42 5.42 -16.97
N ASN A 91 2.38 4.19 -16.48
CA ASN A 91 1.23 3.57 -15.82
C ASN A 91 1.64 3.19 -14.40
N ILE A 92 1.04 3.88 -13.43
CA ILE A 92 1.40 3.81 -12.02
C ILE A 92 0.20 3.28 -11.24
N LEU A 93 0.40 2.26 -10.41
CA LEU A 93 -0.60 1.79 -9.44
C LEU A 93 -0.28 2.30 -8.04
N THR A 94 -1.27 2.78 -7.31
CA THR A 94 -1.18 3.02 -5.87
C THR A 94 -1.81 1.85 -5.11
N ASP A 95 -1.20 1.43 -4.00
CA ASP A 95 -1.75 0.47 -3.02
C ASP A 95 -2.65 -0.62 -3.63
N PRO A 96 -2.11 -1.47 -4.55
CA PRO A 96 -2.94 -2.28 -5.41
C PRO A 96 -3.57 -3.47 -4.66
N VAL A 97 -4.90 -3.52 -4.60
CA VAL A 97 -5.65 -4.61 -3.95
C VAL A 97 -6.68 -5.22 -4.90
N TRP A 98 -6.42 -6.45 -5.34
CA TRP A 98 -7.35 -7.29 -6.11
C TRP A 98 -7.86 -8.49 -5.32
N SER A 99 -7.26 -8.79 -4.15
CA SER A 99 -7.74 -9.86 -3.27
C SER A 99 -9.17 -9.60 -2.80
N GLU A 100 -9.92 -10.68 -2.59
CA GLU A 100 -11.30 -10.60 -2.10
C GLU A 100 -11.39 -10.07 -0.66
N ARG A 101 -10.32 -10.28 0.13
CA ARG A 101 -10.24 -9.86 1.53
C ARG A 101 -8.94 -9.12 1.82
N ALA A 102 -9.06 -8.05 2.61
CA ALA A 102 -7.94 -7.36 3.23
C ALA A 102 -7.63 -8.02 4.58
N SER A 103 -6.92 -9.16 4.54
CA SER A 103 -6.71 -10.00 5.72
C SER A 103 -5.49 -10.90 5.56
N PRO A 104 -4.81 -11.30 6.66
CA PRO A 104 -3.81 -12.36 6.63
C PRO A 104 -4.41 -13.74 6.32
N PHE A 105 -5.73 -13.90 6.43
CA PHE A 105 -6.44 -15.16 6.21
C PHE A 105 -7.40 -15.05 5.02
N ALA A 106 -7.40 -16.06 4.15
CA ALA A 106 -8.32 -16.12 3.01
C ALA A 106 -9.81 -16.29 3.42
N PHE A 107 -10.07 -16.83 4.62
CA PHE A 107 -11.43 -17.16 5.07
C PHE A 107 -12.02 -16.18 6.10
N ALA A 108 -11.21 -15.27 6.65
CA ALA A 108 -11.61 -14.36 7.72
C ALA A 108 -11.18 -12.93 7.42
N GLY A 109 -11.81 -11.95 8.08
CA GLY A 109 -11.49 -10.53 7.92
C GLY A 109 -12.32 -9.81 6.85
N PRO A 110 -12.11 -8.49 6.68
CA PRO A 110 -12.90 -7.63 5.80
C PRO A 110 -12.96 -8.16 4.36
N ARG A 111 -14.17 -8.42 3.86
CA ARG A 111 -14.43 -8.80 2.46
C ARG A 111 -14.86 -7.56 1.70
N ARG A 112 -14.31 -7.37 0.50
CA ARG A 112 -14.77 -6.31 -0.39
C ARG A 112 -16.19 -6.57 -0.88
N VAL A 113 -16.94 -5.50 -1.12
CA VAL A 113 -18.38 -5.56 -1.45
C VAL A 113 -18.68 -5.19 -2.90
N ASN A 114 -17.69 -4.66 -3.62
CA ASN A 114 -17.73 -4.29 -5.02
C ASN A 114 -16.59 -5.01 -5.75
N ALA A 115 -16.73 -5.33 -7.05
CA ALA A 115 -15.64 -5.82 -7.89
C ALA A 115 -14.55 -4.73 -8.08
N PRO A 116 -13.30 -5.06 -8.46
CA PRO A 116 -12.29 -4.04 -8.73
C PRO A 116 -12.72 -3.28 -9.98
N GLY A 117 -12.52 -1.97 -10.00
CA GLY A 117 -12.91 -1.11 -11.13
C GLY A 117 -12.19 -1.45 -12.43
N ILE A 118 -11.06 -2.17 -12.38
CA ILE A 118 -10.38 -2.75 -13.53
C ILE A 118 -10.22 -4.26 -13.27
N ALA A 119 -10.63 -5.11 -14.20
CA ALA A 119 -10.30 -6.53 -14.10
C ALA A 119 -8.78 -6.70 -14.21
N PHE A 120 -8.17 -7.57 -13.39
CA PHE A 120 -6.71 -7.69 -13.39
C PHE A 120 -6.13 -8.00 -14.78
N ALA A 121 -6.83 -8.82 -15.57
CA ALA A 121 -6.44 -9.16 -16.94
C ALA A 121 -6.54 -7.98 -17.92
N ASP A 122 -7.31 -6.94 -17.58
CA ASP A 122 -7.46 -5.72 -18.38
C ASP A 122 -6.46 -4.62 -17.95
N LEU A 123 -5.54 -4.91 -17.01
CA LEU A 123 -4.49 -3.96 -16.64
C LEU A 123 -3.57 -3.67 -17.84
N PRO A 124 -3.28 -2.39 -18.14
CA PRO A 124 -2.23 -2.07 -19.09
C PRO A 124 -0.86 -2.43 -18.51
N PRO A 125 0.24 -2.37 -19.29
CA PRO A 125 1.58 -2.61 -18.74
C PRO A 125 1.86 -1.66 -17.57
N ILE A 126 2.19 -2.18 -16.40
CA ILE A 126 2.45 -1.37 -15.20
C ILE A 126 3.94 -1.15 -15.04
N ASP A 127 4.36 0.12 -14.90
CA ASP A 127 5.77 0.45 -14.71
C ASP A 127 6.13 0.57 -13.23
N LEU A 128 5.25 1.24 -12.47
CA LEU A 128 5.45 1.58 -11.07
C LEU A 128 4.28 1.11 -10.22
N VAL A 129 4.61 0.61 -9.04
CA VAL A 129 3.65 0.40 -7.96
C VAL A 129 4.12 1.22 -6.77
N LEU A 130 3.26 2.07 -6.24
CA LEU A 130 3.51 2.86 -5.04
C LEU A 130 2.76 2.20 -3.89
N VAL A 131 3.48 1.78 -2.86
CA VAL A 131 2.91 1.25 -1.62
C VAL A 131 3.11 2.27 -0.52
N SER A 132 2.03 2.74 0.09
CA SER A 132 2.06 3.76 1.14
C SER A 132 2.45 3.22 2.50
N HIS A 133 1.93 2.05 2.90
CA HIS A 133 2.19 1.40 4.18
C HIS A 133 1.79 -0.09 4.15
N ASN A 134 1.95 -0.81 5.26
CA ASN A 134 1.89 -2.28 5.27
C ASN A 134 0.53 -2.91 5.67
N HIS A 135 -0.53 -2.12 5.87
CA HIS A 135 -1.84 -2.68 6.24
C HIS A 135 -2.40 -3.54 5.10
N TYR A 136 -3.22 -4.55 5.45
CA TYR A 136 -3.69 -5.55 4.47
C TYR A 136 -4.59 -5.00 3.36
N ASP A 137 -5.17 -3.81 3.54
CA ASP A 137 -5.94 -3.05 2.56
C ASP A 137 -5.08 -2.11 1.68
N HIS A 138 -3.76 -2.08 1.90
CA HIS A 138 -2.78 -1.32 1.12
C HIS A 138 -1.62 -2.19 0.59
N LEU A 139 -1.22 -3.22 1.34
CA LEU A 139 -0.17 -4.18 1.01
C LEU A 139 -0.76 -5.57 0.75
N ASP A 140 -1.38 -5.74 -0.41
CA ASP A 140 -1.89 -7.04 -0.87
C ASP A 140 -0.79 -7.85 -1.56
N LEU A 141 -0.12 -8.71 -0.78
CA LEU A 141 0.99 -9.54 -1.24
C LEU A 141 0.60 -10.50 -2.38
N ALA A 142 -0.66 -10.96 -2.43
CA ALA A 142 -1.13 -11.81 -3.51
C ALA A 142 -1.24 -11.02 -4.82
N THR A 143 -1.71 -9.77 -4.74
CA THR A 143 -1.71 -8.85 -5.88
C THR A 143 -0.29 -8.50 -6.33
N LEU A 144 0.63 -8.19 -5.40
CA LEU A 144 2.02 -7.93 -5.75
C LEU A 144 2.67 -9.12 -6.47
N LYS A 145 2.43 -10.35 -6.02
CA LYS A 145 2.92 -11.55 -6.71
C LYS A 145 2.43 -11.62 -8.16
N ARG A 146 1.13 -11.39 -8.40
CA ARG A 146 0.56 -11.39 -9.76
C ARG A 146 1.14 -10.25 -10.61
N LEU A 147 1.37 -9.07 -10.04
CA LEU A 147 1.98 -7.94 -10.75
C LEU A 147 3.44 -8.23 -11.14
N LYS A 148 4.19 -8.92 -10.29
CA LYS A 148 5.55 -9.38 -10.63
C LYS A 148 5.53 -10.29 -11.84
N GLU A 149 4.64 -11.28 -11.84
CA GLU A 149 4.54 -12.28 -12.91
C GLU A 149 4.08 -11.65 -14.23
N ALA A 150 3.12 -10.72 -14.19
CA ALA A 150 2.51 -10.14 -15.39
C ALA A 150 3.28 -8.93 -15.97
N HIS A 151 3.91 -8.11 -15.12
CA HIS A 151 4.46 -6.81 -15.54
C HIS A 151 5.90 -6.57 -15.09
N ASN A 152 6.38 -7.28 -14.06
CA ASN A 152 7.69 -7.05 -13.44
C ASN A 152 7.94 -5.56 -13.10
N ALA A 153 6.89 -4.89 -12.61
CA ALA A 153 6.88 -3.47 -12.24
C ALA A 153 7.87 -3.18 -11.10
N ARG A 154 8.42 -1.97 -11.06
CA ARG A 154 9.22 -1.49 -9.91
C ARG A 154 8.27 -1.04 -8.81
N ILE A 155 8.47 -1.53 -7.59
CA ILE A 155 7.73 -1.09 -6.41
C ILE A 155 8.55 -0.03 -5.68
N ILE A 156 7.92 1.10 -5.36
CA ILE A 156 8.41 2.13 -4.46
C ILE A 156 7.61 2.01 -3.16
N THR A 157 8.31 1.84 -2.03
CA THR A 157 7.70 1.50 -0.73
C THR A 157 8.51 2.11 0.41
N PRO A 158 7.90 2.41 1.57
CA PRO A 158 8.64 2.94 2.72
C PRO A 158 9.59 1.91 3.33
N LEU A 159 10.53 2.41 4.13
CA LEU A 159 11.44 1.62 4.97
C LEU A 159 10.72 0.49 5.74
N GLY A 160 11.28 -0.72 5.69
CA GLY A 160 10.81 -1.89 6.43
C GLY A 160 9.74 -2.74 5.73
N ASN A 161 9.03 -2.18 4.75
CA ASN A 161 8.08 -2.96 3.93
C ASN A 161 8.79 -3.99 3.06
N ASP A 162 10.04 -3.73 2.70
CA ASP A 162 10.89 -4.62 1.92
C ASP A 162 11.11 -5.96 2.62
N ALA A 163 11.31 -5.99 3.94
CA ALA A 163 11.42 -7.23 4.69
C ALA A 163 10.17 -8.12 4.55
N ILE A 164 8.98 -7.49 4.51
CA ILE A 164 7.70 -8.18 4.33
C ILE A 164 7.56 -8.67 2.88
N ILE A 165 7.80 -7.78 1.91
CA ILE A 165 7.60 -8.07 0.49
C ILE A 165 8.62 -9.10 0.00
N HIS A 166 9.89 -8.98 0.35
CA HIS A 166 10.93 -9.94 -0.05
C HIS A 166 10.62 -11.36 0.43
N ARG A 167 10.12 -11.49 1.65
CA ARG A 167 9.73 -12.80 2.20
C ARG A 167 8.57 -13.42 1.44
N ALA A 168 7.59 -12.62 1.04
CA ALA A 168 6.38 -13.11 0.39
C ALA A 168 6.52 -13.26 -1.14
N VAL A 169 7.31 -12.39 -1.78
CA VAL A 169 7.50 -12.32 -3.23
C VAL A 169 8.99 -12.16 -3.56
N PRO A 170 9.80 -13.23 -3.46
CA PRO A 170 11.23 -13.18 -3.73
C PRO A 170 11.55 -12.66 -5.13
N GLY A 171 12.59 -11.84 -5.27
CA GLY A 171 13.00 -11.26 -6.56
C GLY A 171 12.11 -10.14 -7.09
N MET A 172 11.23 -9.57 -6.26
CA MET A 172 10.52 -8.34 -6.59
C MET A 172 11.50 -7.17 -6.76
N ARG A 173 11.27 -6.31 -7.77
CA ARG A 173 12.04 -5.08 -8.00
C ARG A 173 11.60 -4.00 -7.00
N LEU A 174 12.26 -3.94 -5.85
CA LEU A 174 11.94 -3.00 -4.78
C LEU A 174 12.86 -1.76 -4.82
N SER A 175 12.28 -0.63 -4.44
CA SER A 175 12.94 0.63 -4.17
C SER A 175 12.40 1.14 -2.83
N VAL A 176 13.27 1.16 -1.82
CA VAL A 176 12.89 1.42 -0.43
C VAL A 176 13.36 2.81 -0.06
N HIS A 177 12.44 3.63 0.44
CA HIS A 177 12.68 5.07 0.59
C HIS A 177 12.18 5.62 1.91
N ASP A 178 12.80 6.70 2.34
CA ASP A 178 12.44 7.43 3.55
C ASP A 178 11.75 8.76 3.24
N TRP A 179 11.19 9.41 4.24
CA TRP A 179 10.59 10.74 4.09
C TRP A 179 11.61 11.76 3.59
N GLY A 180 11.18 12.60 2.64
CA GLY A 180 12.02 13.58 1.96
C GLY A 180 12.77 13.03 0.74
N ASP A 181 12.76 11.71 0.51
CA ASP A 181 13.40 11.14 -0.68
C ASP A 181 12.68 11.57 -1.96
N ARG A 182 13.49 11.85 -2.99
CA ARG A 182 13.06 12.01 -4.37
C ARG A 182 13.59 10.87 -5.22
N ILE A 183 12.69 10.22 -5.96
CA ILE A 183 13.00 9.11 -6.86
C ILE A 183 12.69 9.54 -8.30
N ASP A 184 13.70 9.59 -9.16
CA ASP A 184 13.48 9.78 -10.59
C ASP A 184 12.95 8.48 -11.21
N ALA A 185 11.87 8.59 -11.97
CA ALA A 185 11.12 7.49 -12.54
C ALA A 185 10.78 7.76 -14.02
N GLY A 186 11.83 7.92 -14.83
CA GLY A 186 11.70 8.27 -16.24
C GLY A 186 11.29 9.73 -16.41
N ALA A 187 10.12 9.98 -17.00
CA ALA A 187 9.59 11.32 -17.24
C ALA A 187 8.93 11.96 -16.01
N ALA A 188 8.88 11.25 -14.88
CA ALA A 188 8.30 11.73 -13.63
C ALA A 188 9.29 11.60 -12.46
N ALA A 189 8.99 12.29 -11.38
CA ALA A 189 9.65 12.10 -10.09
C ALA A 189 8.61 11.82 -9.01
N ILE A 190 8.96 10.88 -8.12
CA ILE A 190 8.15 10.49 -6.97
C ILE A 190 8.82 11.10 -5.74
N HIS A 191 8.06 11.85 -4.96
CA HIS A 191 8.51 12.38 -3.67
C HIS A 191 7.82 11.58 -2.56
N VAL A 192 8.61 11.16 -1.57
CA VAL A 192 8.11 10.40 -0.42
C VAL A 192 7.89 11.38 0.72
N GLU A 193 6.63 11.57 1.10
CA GLU A 193 6.22 12.57 2.08
C GLU A 193 5.73 11.89 3.38
N PRO A 194 5.88 12.55 4.54
CA PRO A 194 5.37 12.03 5.80
C PRO A 194 3.85 11.96 5.81
N ALA A 195 3.32 10.91 6.46
CA ALA A 195 1.89 10.75 6.72
C ALA A 195 1.66 10.34 8.18
N HIS A 196 0.68 10.95 8.83
CA HIS A 196 0.28 10.56 10.18
C HIS A 196 -0.53 9.27 10.16
N HIS A 197 0.16 8.14 10.17
CA HIS A 197 -0.45 6.81 10.18
C HIS A 197 0.34 5.82 11.06
N TRP A 198 -0.06 4.54 11.04
CA TRP A 198 0.63 3.47 11.75
C TRP A 198 0.75 2.23 10.85
N SER A 199 1.56 1.26 11.28
CA SER A 199 1.92 0.02 10.58
C SER A 199 2.31 -1.07 11.56
#